data_AF-A0A4U0GM72-F1
#
_entry.id   AF-A0A4U0GM72-F1
#
_cell.length_a   1.000
_cell.length_b   1.000
_cell.length_c   1.000
_cell.angle_alpha   90.00
_cell.angle_beta   90.00
_cell.angle_gamma   90.00
#
_symmetry.space_group_name_H-M   'P 1'
#
loop_
_entity.id
_entity.type
_entity.pdbx_description
1 polymer ?
#
loop_
_entity_poly.entity_id
_entity_poly.type
_entity_poly.pdbx_seq_one_letter_code
_entity_poly.pdbx_strand_id
1 'polypeptide(L)'
;MQIGGGVARGAVVASLVLLAACGSSRPVDGDGAVVSAAGAACVEDDFCAGAAERVITPTQAQIDGIDEERLFLGNKTQKFNLGGYGINPLQNLPDPFAPLGENLTVPAQERVHHAGRTRDDENTSLRLLLLALGDTRVAFVTVDAIGAGNVIQQRLTQAIVDASCALDFCVPADGVLFGQTHSHAGADLQGLWGGVPQDWIDNTLLASAADAVSEAITSRSRASLRVSQGETLDFNNYRRPHVDPAADADPHVTLLRVEQSSGRRTIAQLLQYNAHPTSIDEDPRVPHADYIYGAMRYLEQQHGGVALYYNGVIADASPSGGQCDFDEPDAYERVRCRGHDLAAFADAQPLRKLAPQLEHRVVTATLPVTNPLFVAAGGIGAFNRYYDFTATALTDIPVLGAILGTTTTDIGQVATTATTRVSRVSLGGQGGLEIVTIPGETTHTFGQFIRRVAAYANPDATVMTLGLTHNSFGYIIPEEEFSYVDPTGDTGFLIPFTGYEEFVSLGPLTAPLLRMQAYIPLFDAPAIEYLPEYLRGCVDPASPDCLLTDIANNLERIQSAYAQQCLDAGAPEALCSLLDPQTPLAGVCLGAGLPVAVCGLLGDGA
;
A
#
# COMPACT_ATOMS: atom_id res chain seq x y z
N MET A 1 -71.71 42.15 -44.64
CA MET A 1 -71.36 42.70 -43.31
C MET A 1 -71.55 41.56 -42.33
N GLN A 2 -70.45 40.91 -41.96
CA GLN A 2 -70.42 39.60 -41.30
C GLN A 2 -70.72 39.71 -39.80
N ILE A 3 -71.73 38.97 -39.34
CA ILE A 3 -71.83 38.46 -37.96
C ILE A 3 -72.56 37.12 -38.03
N GLY A 4 -72.04 36.11 -37.32
CA GLY A 4 -72.90 35.16 -36.61
C GLY A 4 -72.79 33.68 -37.00
N GLY A 5 -72.29 32.89 -36.04
CA GLY A 5 -73.05 31.75 -35.51
C GLY A 5 -72.66 30.35 -35.98
N GLY A 6 -72.00 29.60 -35.08
CA GLY A 6 -71.89 28.14 -35.15
C GLY A 6 -71.53 27.59 -33.77
N VAL A 7 -72.44 26.82 -33.17
CA VAL A 7 -72.48 26.40 -31.76
C VAL A 7 -72.05 24.94 -31.57
N ALA A 8 -71.44 24.68 -30.41
CA ALA A 8 -71.33 23.42 -29.63
C ALA A 8 -70.33 22.35 -30.08
N ARG A 9 -69.44 21.94 -29.16
CA ARG A 9 -69.69 21.01 -28.04
C ARG A 9 -68.54 21.05 -27.05
N GLY A 10 -68.85 20.99 -25.76
CA GLY A 10 -67.90 21.07 -24.66
C GLY A 10 -67.30 19.73 -24.24
N ALA A 11 -66.26 19.81 -23.42
CA ALA A 11 -65.94 18.85 -22.37
C ALA A 11 -65.06 19.52 -21.30
N VAL A 12 -65.32 19.13 -20.07
CA VAL A 12 -64.84 19.67 -18.80
C VAL A 12 -63.32 19.49 -18.64
N VAL A 13 -62.60 20.56 -18.28
CA VAL A 13 -61.22 20.49 -17.82
C VAL A 13 -61.23 20.52 -16.29
N ALA A 14 -60.89 19.39 -15.68
CA ALA A 14 -60.61 19.30 -14.26
C ALA A 14 -59.14 19.67 -14.03
N SER A 15 -58.90 20.79 -13.34
CA SER A 15 -57.59 21.19 -12.85
C SER A 15 -57.21 20.31 -11.66
N LEU A 16 -56.06 19.65 -11.74
CA LEU A 16 -55.36 19.06 -10.60
C LEU A 16 -53.90 19.46 -10.69
N VAL A 17 -53.54 20.38 -9.80
CA VAL A 17 -52.17 20.79 -9.49
C VAL A 17 -51.51 19.65 -8.72
N LEU A 18 -50.37 19.16 -9.20
CA LEU A 18 -49.46 18.31 -8.45
C LEU A 18 -48.03 18.77 -8.72
N LEU A 19 -47.33 19.06 -7.62
CA LEU A 19 -46.00 19.63 -7.53
C LEU A 19 -44.94 18.71 -8.16
N ALA A 20 -43.97 19.34 -8.84
CA ALA A 20 -42.77 18.70 -9.34
C ALA A 20 -41.84 18.28 -8.18
N ALA A 21 -41.36 17.03 -8.23
CA ALA A 21 -40.22 16.53 -7.47
C ALA A 21 -39.32 15.69 -8.39
N CYS A 22 -38.02 15.79 -8.14
CA CYS A 22 -36.86 15.40 -8.95
C CYS A 22 -36.95 14.05 -9.67
N GLY A 23 -36.61 14.09 -10.97
CA GLY A 23 -36.52 12.92 -11.85
C GLY A 23 -35.22 12.15 -11.68
N SER A 24 -35.36 10.84 -11.55
CA SER A 24 -34.35 9.82 -11.81
C SER A 24 -34.14 9.67 -13.32
N SER A 25 -32.88 9.60 -13.73
CA SER A 25 -32.49 9.36 -15.13
C SER A 25 -32.88 7.93 -15.54
N ARG A 26 -33.88 7.80 -16.41
CA ARG A 26 -34.10 6.58 -17.21
C ARG A 26 -33.37 6.69 -18.55
N PRO A 27 -32.93 5.57 -19.17
CA PRO A 27 -32.27 5.61 -20.46
C PRO A 27 -33.28 6.05 -21.54
N VAL A 28 -32.83 6.90 -22.45
CA VAL A 28 -33.57 7.26 -23.65
C VAL A 28 -33.44 6.11 -24.65
N ASP A 29 -34.54 5.43 -24.93
CA ASP A 29 -34.67 4.56 -26.09
C ASP A 29 -34.58 5.42 -27.36
N GLY A 30 -33.46 5.29 -28.06
CA GLY A 30 -33.27 5.83 -29.40
C GLY A 30 -32.70 4.73 -30.29
N ASP A 31 -33.45 4.37 -31.34
CA ASP A 31 -33.08 3.44 -32.41
C ASP A 31 -31.89 3.98 -33.23
N GLY A 32 -30.72 4.03 -32.62
CA GLY A 32 -29.43 4.12 -33.27
C GLY A 32 -28.65 2.88 -32.89
N ALA A 33 -28.52 1.93 -33.82
CA ALA A 33 -27.67 0.77 -33.65
C ALA A 33 -26.20 1.23 -33.51
N VAL A 34 -25.78 1.54 -32.29
CA VAL A 34 -24.38 1.50 -31.90
C VAL A 34 -24.05 0.02 -31.90
N VAL A 35 -23.47 -0.47 -32.99
CA VAL A 35 -22.80 -1.76 -33.01
C VAL A 35 -21.59 -1.59 -32.09
N SER A 36 -21.81 -1.82 -30.79
CA SER A 36 -20.75 -2.19 -29.86
C SER A 36 -20.10 -3.41 -30.48
N ALA A 37 -18.93 -3.24 -31.07
CA ALA A 37 -18.13 -4.35 -31.52
C ALA A 37 -17.78 -5.16 -30.26
N ALA A 38 -18.53 -6.24 -30.02
CA ALA A 38 -18.23 -7.18 -28.95
C ALA A 38 -16.76 -7.60 -29.10
N GLY A 39 -15.98 -7.44 -28.03
CA GLY A 39 -14.56 -7.77 -28.05
C GLY A 39 -14.34 -9.21 -28.52
N ALA A 40 -13.26 -9.46 -29.26
CA ALA A 40 -12.94 -10.80 -29.72
C ALA A 40 -12.85 -11.78 -28.53
N ALA A 41 -13.43 -12.97 -28.68
CA ALA A 41 -13.39 -14.00 -27.66
C ALA A 41 -11.94 -14.37 -27.30
N CYS A 42 -11.70 -14.66 -26.03
CA CYS A 42 -10.40 -15.12 -25.56
C CYS A 42 -10.05 -16.48 -26.17
N VAL A 43 -8.77 -16.64 -26.49
CA VAL A 43 -8.18 -17.86 -27.03
C VAL A 43 -6.89 -18.16 -26.28
N GLU A 44 -6.46 -19.42 -26.30
CA GLU A 44 -5.40 -19.94 -25.44
C GLU A 44 -4.03 -19.24 -25.63
N ASP A 45 -3.65 -18.96 -26.88
CA ASP A 45 -2.34 -18.43 -27.27
C ASP A 45 -2.22 -16.90 -27.19
N ASP A 46 -3.26 -16.20 -26.74
CA ASP A 46 -3.27 -14.75 -26.63
C ASP A 46 -3.57 -14.29 -25.21
N PHE A 47 -3.20 -13.05 -24.91
CA PHE A 47 -3.68 -12.42 -23.69
C PHE A 47 -5.20 -12.31 -23.71
N CYS A 48 -5.79 -12.64 -22.58
CA CYS A 48 -7.19 -12.38 -22.26
C CYS A 48 -7.20 -11.40 -21.09
N ALA A 49 -7.92 -10.29 -21.23
CA ALA A 49 -7.98 -9.29 -20.18
C ALA A 49 -9.38 -8.70 -20.01
N GLY A 50 -9.69 -8.36 -18.76
CA GLY A 50 -10.87 -7.61 -18.36
C GLY A 50 -10.53 -6.72 -17.18
N ALA A 51 -11.30 -5.68 -16.96
CA ALA A 51 -11.04 -4.74 -15.88
C ALA A 51 -12.33 -4.15 -15.35
N ALA A 52 -12.31 -3.72 -14.09
CA ALA A 52 -13.45 -3.10 -13.43
C ALA A 52 -12.99 -2.09 -12.39
N GLU A 53 -13.83 -1.09 -12.13
CA GLU A 53 -13.69 -0.12 -11.05
C GLU A 53 -14.93 -0.17 -10.16
N ARG A 54 -14.72 0.05 -8.86
CA ARG A 54 -15.78 0.23 -7.86
C ARG A 54 -15.46 1.44 -7.02
N VAL A 55 -16.43 2.35 -6.89
CA VAL A 55 -16.38 3.42 -5.91
C VAL A 55 -16.52 2.82 -4.52
N ILE A 56 -15.61 3.18 -3.61
CA ILE A 56 -15.57 2.68 -2.22
C ILE A 56 -15.70 3.80 -1.19
N THR A 57 -16.22 4.96 -1.61
CA THR A 57 -16.51 6.10 -0.74
C THR A 57 -17.34 5.67 0.48
N PRO A 58 -16.94 6.05 1.72
CA PRO A 58 -17.69 5.67 2.92
C PRO A 58 -19.07 6.31 2.96
N THR A 59 -19.99 5.65 3.65
CA THR A 59 -21.32 6.21 3.97
C THR A 59 -21.21 7.21 5.11
N GLN A 60 -22.21 8.09 5.27
CA GLN A 60 -22.24 9.04 6.39
C GLN A 60 -22.22 8.33 7.75
N ALA A 61 -22.88 7.17 7.89
CA ALA A 61 -22.84 6.40 9.13
C ALA A 61 -21.43 5.90 9.48
N GLN A 62 -20.63 5.53 8.48
CA GLN A 62 -19.23 5.12 8.68
C GLN A 62 -18.32 6.30 9.03
N ILE A 63 -18.64 7.51 8.53
CA ILE A 63 -17.97 8.76 8.92
C ILE A 63 -18.32 9.13 10.37
N ASP A 64 -19.61 9.16 10.70
CA ASP A 64 -20.11 9.53 12.03
C ASP A 64 -19.63 8.55 13.11
N GLY A 65 -19.53 7.27 12.75
CA GLY A 65 -18.98 6.19 13.55
C GLY A 65 -19.96 5.04 13.77
N ILE A 66 -19.44 3.82 13.83
CA ILE A 66 -20.19 2.58 14.09
C ILE A 66 -19.68 1.95 15.38
N ASP A 67 -20.58 1.59 16.28
CA ASP A 67 -20.21 0.89 17.51
C ASP A 67 -19.79 -0.56 17.20
N GLU A 68 -18.58 -0.90 17.63
CA GLU A 68 -17.99 -2.21 17.43
C GLU A 68 -17.51 -2.79 18.75
N GLU A 69 -17.71 -4.09 18.95
CA GLU A 69 -17.14 -4.81 20.08
C GLU A 69 -15.60 -4.84 19.96
N ARG A 70 -14.92 -4.66 21.10
CA ARG A 70 -13.47 -4.69 21.25
C ARG A 70 -13.08 -5.58 22.43
N LEU A 71 -12.13 -6.48 22.19
CA LEU A 71 -11.50 -7.36 23.19
C LEU A 71 -12.50 -8.26 23.96
N PHE A 72 -13.75 -8.40 23.52
CA PHE A 72 -14.85 -8.99 24.31
C PHE A 72 -15.10 -8.28 25.66
N LEU A 73 -14.60 -7.06 25.82
CA LEU A 73 -14.60 -6.30 27.09
C LEU A 73 -15.50 -5.07 27.04
N GLY A 74 -15.83 -4.56 25.86
CA GLY A 74 -16.68 -3.39 25.69
C GLY A 74 -16.81 -2.98 24.23
N ASN A 75 -17.45 -1.84 24.00
CA ASN A 75 -17.60 -1.28 22.67
C ASN A 75 -16.64 -0.11 22.46
N LYS A 76 -16.40 0.20 21.18
CA LYS A 76 -15.75 1.41 20.70
C LYS A 76 -16.56 1.94 19.53
N THR A 77 -16.87 3.23 19.51
CA THR A 77 -17.37 3.89 18.30
C THR A 77 -16.21 4.03 17.30
N GLN A 78 -16.20 3.19 16.27
CA GLN A 78 -15.19 3.22 15.22
C GLN A 78 -15.60 4.21 14.14
N LYS A 79 -14.82 5.29 13.98
CA LYS A 79 -14.94 6.25 12.87
C LYS A 79 -14.06 5.85 11.70
N PHE A 80 -14.23 6.53 10.57
CA PHE A 80 -13.40 6.34 9.39
C PHE A 80 -12.10 7.17 9.47
N ASN A 81 -10.98 6.55 9.86
CA ASN A 81 -9.70 7.24 9.89
C ASN A 81 -8.98 7.17 8.54
N LEU A 82 -8.23 8.22 8.26
CA LEU A 82 -7.34 8.31 7.10
C LEU A 82 -5.89 8.19 7.57
N GLY A 83 -5.04 7.57 6.75
CA GLY A 83 -3.64 7.33 7.09
C GLY A 83 -2.77 8.59 7.17
N GLY A 84 -1.48 8.39 7.44
CA GLY A 84 -0.43 9.39 7.25
C GLY A 84 -0.12 10.33 8.42
N TYR A 85 -1.13 10.90 9.09
CA TYR A 85 -0.93 11.97 10.08
C TYR A 85 -1.34 11.58 11.51
N GLY A 86 -0.40 11.68 12.45
CA GLY A 86 -0.54 11.25 13.84
C GLY A 86 -0.21 9.76 14.05
N ILE A 87 -0.51 9.22 15.24
CA ILE A 87 -0.47 7.77 15.52
C ILE A 87 -1.42 7.44 16.67
N ASN A 88 -2.23 6.38 16.53
CA ASN A 88 -3.18 5.95 17.55
C ASN A 88 -2.87 4.51 18.02
N PRO A 89 -1.87 4.30 18.90
CA PRO A 89 -1.53 2.98 19.40
C PRO A 89 -2.61 2.38 20.30
N LEU A 90 -3.60 3.18 20.72
CA LEU A 90 -4.69 2.79 21.61
C LEU A 90 -5.98 2.43 20.87
N GLN A 91 -5.94 2.38 19.53
CA GLN A 91 -7.14 2.26 18.70
C GLN A 91 -7.96 0.98 18.97
N ASN A 92 -7.35 -0.08 19.50
CA ASN A 92 -8.06 -1.32 19.81
C ASN A 92 -8.62 -1.38 21.25
N LEU A 93 -8.41 -0.33 22.06
CA LEU A 93 -8.96 -0.31 23.42
C LEU A 93 -10.45 0.07 23.42
N PRO A 94 -11.29 -0.60 24.25
CA PRO A 94 -12.69 -0.24 24.44
C PRO A 94 -12.85 1.00 25.34
N ASP A 95 -14.07 1.51 25.44
CA ASP A 95 -14.44 2.50 26.45
C ASP A 95 -14.17 2.02 27.89
N PRO A 96 -13.71 2.89 28.80
CA PRO A 96 -13.54 4.36 28.66
C PRO A 96 -12.16 4.79 28.15
N PHE A 97 -11.33 3.88 27.63
CA PHE A 97 -9.97 4.20 27.17
C PHE A 97 -9.91 4.65 25.71
N ALA A 98 -10.92 4.30 24.89
CA ALA A 98 -11.01 4.69 23.49
C ALA A 98 -10.85 6.21 23.24
N PRO A 99 -11.45 7.13 24.04
CA PRO A 99 -11.31 8.57 23.82
C PRO A 99 -9.89 9.10 23.98
N LEU A 100 -8.98 8.37 24.65
CA LEU A 100 -7.57 8.78 24.76
C LEU A 100 -6.87 8.67 23.41
N GLY A 101 -7.24 7.68 22.59
CA GLY A 101 -6.68 7.49 21.24
C GLY A 101 -7.23 8.49 20.22
N GLU A 102 -8.49 8.90 20.35
CA GLU A 102 -9.13 9.86 19.42
C GLU A 102 -8.49 11.26 19.44
N ASN A 103 -7.76 11.62 20.49
CA ASN A 103 -7.03 12.89 20.54
C ASN A 103 -5.66 12.83 19.85
N LEU A 104 -5.24 11.65 19.36
CA LEU A 104 -3.93 11.45 18.74
C LEU A 104 -3.98 11.44 17.20
N THR A 105 -5.18 11.27 16.62
CA THR A 105 -5.43 11.27 15.18
C THR A 105 -6.77 11.94 14.86
N VAL A 106 -6.92 12.47 13.65
CA VAL A 106 -8.17 13.11 13.20
C VAL A 106 -8.85 12.21 12.18
N PRO A 107 -10.05 11.66 12.46
CA PRO A 107 -10.81 10.90 11.47
C PRO A 107 -11.34 11.79 10.35
N ALA A 108 -11.79 11.19 9.26
CA ALA A 108 -12.49 11.91 8.20
C ALA A 108 -13.74 12.60 8.78
N GLN A 109 -13.95 13.86 8.39
CA GLN A 109 -15.09 14.69 8.79
C GLN A 109 -16.18 14.73 7.70
N GLU A 110 -15.82 14.44 6.45
CA GLU A 110 -16.76 14.33 5.34
C GLU A 110 -16.52 13.06 4.53
N ARG A 111 -17.56 12.58 3.84
CA ARG A 111 -17.51 11.33 3.09
C ARG A 111 -16.69 11.42 1.81
N VAL A 112 -16.71 12.56 1.13
CA VAL A 112 -16.19 12.75 -0.23
C VAL A 112 -15.86 14.21 -0.47
N HIS A 113 -14.81 14.49 -1.24
CA HIS A 113 -14.48 15.85 -1.61
C HIS A 113 -15.39 16.30 -2.76
N HIS A 114 -16.03 17.45 -2.59
CA HIS A 114 -16.88 18.07 -3.61
C HIS A 114 -16.10 19.16 -4.32
N ALA A 115 -15.60 18.87 -5.53
CA ALA A 115 -14.77 19.81 -6.28
C ALA A 115 -15.60 21.04 -6.70
N GLY A 116 -15.33 22.20 -6.09
CA GLY A 116 -16.16 23.40 -6.27
C GLY A 116 -16.23 23.89 -7.72
N ARG A 117 -15.13 23.79 -8.48
CA ARG A 117 -15.07 24.28 -9.88
C ARG A 117 -15.71 23.32 -10.88
N THR A 118 -15.44 22.02 -10.79
CA THR A 118 -16.01 21.03 -11.73
C THR A 118 -17.37 20.51 -11.30
N ARG A 119 -17.75 20.70 -10.03
CA ARG A 119 -18.99 20.22 -9.41
C ARG A 119 -19.13 18.70 -9.45
N ASP A 120 -18.00 18.00 -9.37
CA ASP A 120 -17.92 16.55 -9.33
C ASP A 120 -17.53 16.07 -7.92
N ASP A 121 -17.99 14.87 -7.56
CA ASP A 121 -17.54 14.16 -6.35
C ASP A 121 -16.22 13.43 -6.67
N GLU A 122 -15.15 13.75 -5.95
CA GLU A 122 -13.84 13.09 -6.08
C GLU A 122 -13.81 11.87 -5.15
N ASN A 123 -14.22 10.72 -5.70
CA ASN A 123 -14.38 9.47 -4.97
C ASN A 123 -13.06 8.69 -4.85
N THR A 124 -12.98 7.86 -3.81
CA THR A 124 -11.97 6.79 -3.69
C THR A 124 -12.49 5.51 -4.36
N SER A 125 -11.60 4.72 -4.96
CA SER A 125 -11.97 3.51 -5.70
C SER A 125 -11.11 2.29 -5.38
N LEU A 126 -11.71 1.12 -5.60
CA LEU A 126 -11.02 -0.14 -5.87
C LEU A 126 -10.98 -0.34 -7.39
N ARG A 127 -9.82 -0.69 -7.93
CA ARG A 127 -9.62 -0.90 -9.37
C ARG A 127 -8.94 -2.24 -9.61
N LEU A 128 -9.44 -3.00 -10.57
CA LEU A 128 -8.98 -4.35 -10.87
C LEU A 128 -8.71 -4.53 -12.35
N LEU A 129 -7.54 -5.09 -12.67
CA LEU A 129 -7.18 -5.61 -13.99
C LEU A 129 -6.92 -7.12 -13.85
N LEU A 130 -7.70 -7.91 -14.56
CA LEU A 130 -7.46 -9.33 -14.75
C LEU A 130 -6.69 -9.55 -16.05
N LEU A 131 -5.57 -10.27 -15.97
CA LEU A 131 -4.78 -10.70 -17.11
C LEU A 131 -4.60 -12.23 -17.06
N ALA A 132 -4.80 -12.89 -18.21
CA ALA A 132 -4.56 -14.31 -18.34
C ALA A 132 -3.97 -14.68 -19.71
N LEU A 133 -3.22 -15.77 -19.73
CA LEU A 133 -2.70 -16.42 -20.94
C LEU A 133 -2.49 -17.91 -20.60
N GLY A 134 -3.09 -18.80 -21.39
CA GLY A 134 -3.23 -20.21 -21.02
C GLY A 134 -3.86 -20.37 -19.63
N ASP A 135 -3.19 -21.13 -18.76
CA ASP A 135 -3.61 -21.35 -17.37
C ASP A 135 -3.09 -20.30 -16.38
N THR A 136 -2.19 -19.41 -16.80
CA THR A 136 -1.65 -18.37 -15.92
C THR A 136 -2.65 -17.23 -15.81
N ARG A 137 -3.01 -16.89 -14.57
CA ARG A 137 -4.03 -15.88 -14.23
C ARG A 137 -3.46 -14.96 -13.16
N VAL A 138 -3.46 -13.65 -13.43
CA VAL A 138 -2.98 -12.62 -12.50
C VAL A 138 -4.04 -11.53 -12.40
N ALA A 139 -4.42 -11.17 -11.18
CA ALA A 139 -5.30 -10.05 -10.88
C ALA A 139 -4.49 -8.93 -10.21
N PHE A 140 -4.33 -7.81 -10.90
CA PHE A 140 -3.79 -6.58 -10.32
C PHE A 140 -4.93 -5.82 -9.67
N VAL A 141 -4.81 -5.51 -8.38
CA VAL A 141 -5.86 -4.84 -7.62
C VAL A 141 -5.25 -3.68 -6.83
N THR A 142 -5.80 -2.50 -7.01
CA THR A 142 -5.35 -1.28 -6.32
C THR A 142 -6.50 -0.64 -5.59
N VAL A 143 -6.25 -0.18 -4.38
CA VAL A 143 -7.22 0.57 -3.57
C VAL A 143 -6.63 1.92 -3.18
N ASP A 144 -7.47 2.95 -3.21
CA ASP A 144 -7.14 4.29 -2.71
C ASP A 144 -7.08 4.27 -1.16
N ALA A 145 -5.96 3.79 -0.63
CA ALA A 145 -5.68 3.63 0.79
C ALA A 145 -4.20 3.91 1.08
N ILE A 146 -3.88 4.16 2.36
CA ILE A 146 -2.50 4.33 2.81
C ILE A 146 -1.70 3.03 2.71
N GLY A 147 -2.33 1.89 2.92
CA GLY A 147 -1.70 0.59 3.01
C GLY A 147 -2.67 -0.38 3.65
N ALA A 148 -2.44 -1.68 3.51
CA ALA A 148 -3.29 -2.69 4.13
C ALA A 148 -2.46 -3.70 4.94
N GLY A 149 -2.91 -3.95 6.17
CA GLY A 149 -2.36 -5.00 7.00
C GLY A 149 -2.68 -6.41 6.47
N ASN A 150 -1.87 -7.38 6.87
CA ASN A 150 -1.87 -8.72 6.28
C ASN A 150 -3.21 -9.47 6.44
N VAL A 151 -4.01 -9.15 7.45
CA VAL A 151 -5.34 -9.74 7.67
C VAL A 151 -6.29 -9.28 6.57
N ILE A 152 -6.32 -7.97 6.28
CA ILE A 152 -7.17 -7.40 5.23
C ILE A 152 -6.70 -7.86 3.85
N GLN A 153 -5.38 -7.94 3.63
CA GLN A 153 -4.84 -8.45 2.37
C GLN A 153 -5.28 -9.90 2.09
N GLN A 154 -5.23 -10.76 3.12
CA GLN A 154 -5.69 -12.16 3.01
C GLN A 154 -7.19 -12.25 2.74
N ARG A 155 -8.01 -11.46 3.47
CA ARG A 155 -9.47 -11.45 3.28
C ARG A 155 -9.87 -10.97 1.88
N LEU A 156 -9.24 -9.91 1.36
CA LEU A 156 -9.49 -9.41 0.01
C LEU A 156 -9.05 -10.41 -1.06
N THR A 157 -7.89 -11.03 -0.87
CA THR A 157 -7.41 -12.11 -1.74
C THR A 157 -8.42 -13.26 -1.77
N GLN A 158 -8.90 -13.71 -0.61
CA GLN A 158 -9.88 -14.78 -0.53
C GLN A 158 -11.20 -14.43 -1.22
N ALA A 159 -11.70 -13.20 -1.03
CA ALA A 159 -12.91 -12.74 -1.71
C ALA A 159 -12.80 -12.80 -3.25
N ILE A 160 -11.62 -12.44 -3.79
CA ILE A 160 -11.33 -12.53 -5.23
C ILE A 160 -11.23 -13.99 -5.70
N VAL A 161 -10.52 -14.83 -4.94
CA VAL A 161 -10.37 -16.27 -5.25
C VAL A 161 -11.75 -16.93 -5.29
N ASP A 162 -12.57 -16.74 -4.24
CA ASP A 162 -13.89 -17.35 -4.13
C ASP A 162 -14.81 -16.89 -5.28
N ALA A 163 -14.88 -15.58 -5.53
CA ALA A 163 -15.71 -15.03 -6.60
C ALA A 163 -15.26 -15.49 -7.99
N SER A 164 -13.95 -15.55 -8.24
CA SER A 164 -13.41 -16.03 -9.52
C SER A 164 -13.60 -17.52 -9.74
N CYS A 165 -13.51 -18.33 -8.68
CA CYS A 165 -13.76 -19.76 -8.74
C CYS A 165 -15.23 -20.09 -8.93
N ALA A 166 -16.14 -19.29 -8.38
CA ALA A 166 -17.58 -19.43 -8.63
C ALA A 166 -17.97 -19.24 -10.12
N LEU A 167 -17.08 -18.66 -10.93
CA LEU A 167 -17.24 -18.47 -12.38
C LEU A 167 -16.41 -19.46 -13.22
N ASP A 168 -15.94 -20.55 -12.62
CA ASP A 168 -15.07 -21.57 -13.25
C ASP A 168 -13.78 -20.97 -13.87
N PHE A 169 -13.36 -19.79 -13.41
CA PHE A 169 -12.12 -19.15 -13.87
C PHE A 169 -10.97 -19.38 -12.89
N CYS A 170 -11.24 -19.31 -11.57
CA CYS A 170 -10.29 -19.53 -10.48
C CYS A 170 -8.94 -18.80 -10.62
N VAL A 171 -8.86 -17.56 -10.15
CA VAL A 171 -7.57 -16.87 -9.96
C VAL A 171 -6.86 -17.51 -8.76
N PRO A 172 -5.59 -17.95 -8.88
CA PRO A 172 -4.85 -18.49 -7.74
C PRO A 172 -4.56 -17.38 -6.72
N ALA A 173 -4.54 -17.70 -5.43
CA ALA A 173 -4.29 -16.73 -4.36
C ALA A 173 -2.97 -15.96 -4.56
N ASP A 174 -1.91 -16.68 -4.95
CA ASP A 174 -0.60 -16.07 -5.24
C ASP A 174 -0.63 -15.16 -6.47
N GLY A 175 -1.60 -15.34 -7.39
CA GLY A 175 -1.81 -14.49 -8.56
C GLY A 175 -2.63 -13.23 -8.28
N VAL A 176 -3.07 -12.99 -7.05
CA VAL A 176 -3.71 -11.73 -6.65
C VAL A 176 -2.63 -10.77 -6.16
N LEU A 177 -2.32 -9.76 -6.96
CA LEU A 177 -1.38 -8.71 -6.61
C LEU A 177 -2.18 -7.53 -6.07
N PHE A 178 -2.40 -7.50 -4.76
CA PHE A 178 -3.15 -6.43 -4.11
C PHE A 178 -2.20 -5.35 -3.55
N GLY A 179 -2.25 -4.15 -4.12
CA GLY A 179 -1.52 -2.97 -3.67
C GLY A 179 -2.43 -1.82 -3.25
N GLN A 180 -1.83 -0.78 -2.69
CA GLN A 180 -2.52 0.44 -2.28
C GLN A 180 -1.81 1.65 -2.89
N THR A 181 -2.55 2.70 -3.22
CA THR A 181 -1.95 3.90 -3.84
C THR A 181 -1.02 4.66 -2.90
N HIS A 182 -1.10 4.38 -1.59
CA HIS A 182 -0.38 5.06 -0.52
C HIS A 182 -0.86 6.48 -0.25
N SER A 183 -2.10 6.82 -0.59
CA SER A 183 -2.64 8.15 -0.28
C SER A 183 -2.72 8.37 1.24
N HIS A 184 -2.10 9.44 1.73
CA HIS A 184 -2.24 9.92 3.12
C HIS A 184 -3.61 10.57 3.39
N ALA A 185 -4.44 10.73 2.36
CA ALA A 185 -5.86 10.99 2.48
C ALA A 185 -6.72 9.73 2.21
N GLY A 186 -6.11 8.55 2.10
CA GLY A 186 -6.80 7.28 1.86
C GLY A 186 -7.21 6.58 3.16
N ALA A 187 -8.06 5.55 3.02
CA ALA A 187 -8.52 4.73 4.15
C ALA A 187 -7.35 4.11 4.94
N ASP A 188 -7.41 4.16 6.27
CA ASP A 188 -6.44 3.49 7.14
C ASP A 188 -6.76 1.99 7.29
N LEU A 189 -6.21 1.17 6.39
CA LEU A 189 -6.28 -0.30 6.46
C LEU A 189 -5.06 -0.93 7.13
N GLN A 190 -4.21 -0.14 7.78
CA GLN A 190 -3.10 -0.61 8.62
C GLN A 190 -3.44 -0.51 10.11
N GLY A 191 -4.41 0.34 10.47
CA GLY A 191 -4.86 0.56 11.84
C GLY A 191 -3.97 1.50 12.64
N LEU A 192 -2.88 2.01 12.08
CA LEU A 192 -1.91 2.85 12.81
C LEU A 192 -2.48 4.24 13.15
N TRP A 193 -3.47 4.70 12.38
CA TRP A 193 -4.09 6.03 12.52
C TRP A 193 -5.51 5.97 13.10
N GLY A 194 -5.93 4.82 13.61
CA GLY A 194 -7.23 4.61 14.24
C GLY A 194 -8.14 3.68 13.46
N GLY A 195 -7.79 3.31 12.24
CA GLY A 195 -8.50 2.33 11.43
C GLY A 195 -9.83 2.81 10.84
N VAL A 196 -10.51 1.90 10.14
CA VAL A 196 -11.84 2.13 9.56
C VAL A 196 -12.87 1.15 10.15
N PRO A 197 -14.18 1.42 10.01
CA PRO A 197 -15.21 0.47 10.43
C PRO A 197 -15.10 -0.88 9.72
N GLN A 198 -15.27 -1.99 10.42
CA GLN A 198 -15.32 -3.33 9.80
C GLN A 198 -16.52 -3.46 8.87
N ASP A 199 -17.62 -2.78 9.15
CA ASP A 199 -18.76 -2.72 8.24
C ASP A 199 -18.34 -2.22 6.86
N TRP A 200 -17.47 -1.19 6.77
CA TRP A 200 -16.96 -0.71 5.50
C TRP A 200 -16.05 -1.75 4.83
N ILE A 201 -15.17 -2.40 5.59
CA ILE A 201 -14.30 -3.45 5.06
C ILE A 201 -15.14 -4.58 4.45
N ASP A 202 -16.11 -5.10 5.20
CA ASP A 202 -16.85 -6.30 4.85
C ASP A 202 -17.89 -6.02 3.75
N ASN A 203 -18.68 -4.96 3.92
CA ASN A 203 -19.83 -4.68 3.08
C ASN A 203 -19.53 -3.71 1.93
N THR A 204 -18.39 -3.01 1.95
CA THR A 204 -17.97 -2.12 0.85
C THR A 204 -16.73 -2.65 0.15
N LEU A 205 -15.61 -2.80 0.85
CA LEU A 205 -14.32 -3.15 0.23
C LEU A 205 -14.30 -4.58 -0.33
N LEU A 206 -14.60 -5.59 0.51
CA LEU A 206 -14.54 -7.00 0.10
C LEU A 206 -15.63 -7.34 -0.92
N ALA A 207 -16.84 -6.81 -0.73
CA ALA A 207 -17.93 -6.92 -1.70
C ALA A 207 -17.54 -6.31 -3.06
N SER A 208 -16.94 -5.12 -3.06
CA SER A 208 -16.45 -4.47 -4.29
C SER A 208 -15.36 -5.29 -4.98
N ALA A 209 -14.45 -5.92 -4.25
CA ALA A 209 -13.42 -6.78 -4.83
C ALA A 209 -14.02 -8.00 -5.54
N ALA A 210 -14.99 -8.68 -4.91
CA ALA A 210 -15.71 -9.81 -5.48
C ALA A 210 -16.51 -9.42 -6.73
N ASP A 211 -17.19 -8.27 -6.70
CA ASP A 211 -17.94 -7.75 -7.85
C ASP A 211 -17.02 -7.33 -8.99
N ALA A 212 -15.89 -6.68 -8.68
CA ALA A 212 -14.92 -6.22 -9.67
C ALA A 212 -14.27 -7.39 -10.42
N VAL A 213 -13.87 -8.46 -9.72
CA VAL A 213 -13.31 -9.64 -10.39
C VAL A 213 -14.37 -10.35 -11.23
N SER A 214 -15.61 -10.43 -10.74
CA SER A 214 -16.72 -11.04 -11.49
C SER A 214 -17.02 -10.29 -12.78
N GLU A 215 -17.03 -8.96 -12.74
CA GLU A 215 -17.16 -8.12 -13.94
C GLU A 215 -15.95 -8.26 -14.87
N ALA A 216 -14.73 -8.22 -14.34
CA ALA A 216 -13.53 -8.38 -15.15
C ALA A 216 -13.49 -9.74 -15.85
N ILE A 217 -13.93 -10.82 -15.19
CA ILE A 217 -14.06 -12.15 -15.81
C ILE A 217 -15.13 -12.12 -16.89
N THR A 218 -16.33 -11.62 -16.61
CA THR A 218 -17.46 -11.70 -17.57
C THR A 218 -17.30 -10.77 -18.77
N SER A 219 -16.58 -9.66 -18.62
CA SER A 219 -16.30 -8.69 -19.69
C SER A 219 -14.98 -8.92 -20.44
N ARG A 220 -14.21 -9.95 -20.05
CA ARG A 220 -12.88 -10.22 -20.61
C ARG A 220 -12.91 -10.42 -22.12
N SER A 221 -11.87 -9.94 -22.79
CA SER A 221 -11.69 -10.08 -24.24
C SER A 221 -10.24 -10.29 -24.61
N ARG A 222 -10.00 -10.78 -25.83
CA ARG A 222 -8.64 -10.95 -26.37
C ARG A 222 -7.92 -9.59 -26.39
N ALA A 223 -6.75 -9.54 -25.80
CA ALA A 223 -6.00 -8.33 -25.52
C ALA A 223 -4.63 -8.33 -26.20
N SER A 224 -4.08 -7.12 -26.39
CA SER A 224 -2.70 -6.87 -26.79
C SER A 224 -2.10 -5.87 -25.83
N LEU A 225 -0.86 -6.13 -25.42
CA LEU A 225 -0.20 -5.35 -24.38
C LEU A 225 0.87 -4.47 -24.99
N ARG A 226 0.98 -3.24 -24.50
CA ARG A 226 2.04 -2.30 -24.85
C ARG A 226 2.59 -1.66 -23.58
N VAL A 227 3.90 -1.47 -23.52
CA VAL A 227 4.58 -0.82 -22.41
C VAL A 227 5.32 0.42 -22.93
N SER A 228 5.29 1.50 -22.14
CA SER A 228 6.19 2.63 -22.28
C SER A 228 6.90 2.89 -20.95
N GLN A 229 8.10 3.46 -21.03
CA GLN A 229 8.88 3.90 -19.88
C GLN A 229 9.51 5.24 -20.21
N GLY A 230 9.58 6.12 -19.21
CA GLY A 230 10.32 7.36 -19.25
C GLY A 230 11.02 7.62 -17.92
N GLU A 231 11.85 8.65 -17.90
CA GLU A 231 12.55 9.13 -16.70
C GLU A 231 12.26 10.62 -16.52
N THR A 232 11.79 11.02 -15.33
CA THR A 232 11.60 12.41 -14.96
C THR A 232 11.73 12.59 -13.45
N LEU A 233 12.30 13.73 -13.04
CA LEU A 233 12.34 14.19 -11.65
C LEU A 233 11.33 15.33 -11.40
N ASP A 234 10.56 15.73 -12.42
CA ASP A 234 9.68 16.90 -12.33
C ASP A 234 8.53 16.71 -11.33
N PHE A 235 8.21 15.46 -10.98
CA PHE A 235 7.07 15.11 -10.13
C PHE A 235 7.45 14.39 -8.83
N ASN A 236 8.75 14.24 -8.54
CA ASN A 236 9.24 13.75 -7.26
C ASN A 236 10.40 14.60 -6.74
N ASN A 237 10.72 14.47 -5.46
CA ASN A 237 11.85 15.14 -4.81
C ASN A 237 12.47 14.17 -3.80
N TYR A 238 13.80 14.05 -3.84
CA TYR A 238 14.53 13.29 -2.83
C TYR A 238 14.40 13.93 -1.46
N ARG A 239 14.07 13.14 -0.44
CA ARG A 239 13.78 13.63 0.93
C ARG A 239 14.75 13.15 2.00
N ARG A 240 15.81 12.42 1.63
CA ARG A 240 16.84 11.91 2.57
C ARG A 240 18.24 12.51 2.32
N PRO A 241 18.41 13.83 2.14
CA PRO A 241 19.70 14.45 1.83
C PRO A 241 20.77 14.28 2.94
N HIS A 242 20.37 13.86 4.14
CA HIS A 242 21.28 13.51 5.22
C HIS A 242 22.04 12.19 4.98
N VAL A 243 21.49 11.29 4.15
CA VAL A 243 22.14 10.04 3.74
C VAL A 243 23.11 10.31 2.59
N ASP A 244 22.60 10.88 1.50
CA ASP A 244 23.41 11.30 0.36
C ASP A 244 22.88 12.62 -0.22
N PRO A 245 23.55 13.76 0.04
CA PRO A 245 23.14 15.05 -0.50
C PRO A 245 23.19 15.15 -2.04
N ALA A 246 23.88 14.22 -2.71
CA ALA A 246 24.02 14.19 -4.16
C ALA A 246 23.06 13.18 -4.83
N ALA A 247 22.27 12.44 -4.04
CA ALA A 247 21.30 11.49 -4.56
C ALA A 247 20.01 12.19 -5.03
N ASP A 248 19.36 11.55 -6.00
CA ASP A 248 18.04 11.91 -6.50
C ASP A 248 17.04 10.79 -6.20
N ALA A 249 15.75 11.12 -6.28
CA ALA A 249 14.67 10.14 -6.23
C ALA A 249 14.67 9.27 -7.50
N ASP A 250 14.00 8.12 -7.46
CA ASP A 250 13.90 7.24 -8.63
C ASP A 250 13.10 7.90 -9.77
N PRO A 251 13.70 8.23 -10.93
CA PRO A 251 13.01 9.01 -11.96
C PRO A 251 12.06 8.17 -12.83
N HIS A 252 12.06 6.84 -12.69
CA HIS A 252 11.35 5.99 -13.63
C HIS A 252 9.83 6.12 -13.49
N VAL A 253 9.17 6.30 -14.62
CA VAL A 253 7.72 6.16 -14.78
C VAL A 253 7.44 5.13 -15.84
N THR A 254 6.52 4.21 -15.57
CA THR A 254 6.18 3.14 -16.52
C THR A 254 4.67 3.05 -16.68
N LEU A 255 4.21 2.90 -17.93
CA LEU A 255 2.81 2.73 -18.28
C LEU A 255 2.62 1.45 -19.09
N LEU A 256 1.80 0.53 -18.58
CA LEU A 256 1.32 -0.64 -19.29
C LEU A 256 -0.09 -0.36 -19.81
N ARG A 257 -0.27 -0.43 -21.13
CA ARG A 257 -1.59 -0.32 -21.78
C ARG A 257 -2.06 -1.68 -22.27
N VAL A 258 -3.27 -2.04 -21.89
CA VAL A 258 -3.97 -3.27 -22.28
C VAL A 258 -5.10 -2.89 -23.22
N GLU A 259 -4.95 -3.21 -24.51
CA GLU A 259 -5.91 -2.86 -25.56
C GLU A 259 -6.62 -4.12 -26.07
N GLN A 260 -7.89 -4.02 -26.48
CA GLN A 260 -8.54 -5.06 -27.26
C GLN A 260 -7.75 -5.31 -28.55
N SER A 261 -7.48 -6.57 -28.85
CA SER A 261 -6.76 -6.95 -30.08
C SER A 261 -7.50 -6.50 -31.34
N SER A 262 -8.83 -6.51 -31.31
CA SER A 262 -9.69 -5.94 -32.34
C SER A 262 -10.01 -4.48 -32.01
N GLY A 263 -9.63 -3.54 -32.88
CA GLY A 263 -10.07 -2.14 -32.79
C GLY A 263 -9.29 -1.25 -31.80
N ARG A 264 -8.32 -1.79 -31.05
CA ARG A 264 -7.41 -1.06 -30.14
C ARG A 264 -8.11 -0.20 -29.09
N ARG A 265 -9.33 -0.55 -28.70
CA ARG A 265 -10.00 0.06 -27.54
C ARG A 265 -9.26 -0.32 -26.26
N THR A 266 -8.96 0.63 -25.40
CA THR A 266 -8.33 0.38 -24.10
C THR A 266 -9.28 -0.41 -23.19
N ILE A 267 -8.77 -1.51 -22.63
CA ILE A 267 -9.41 -2.27 -21.55
C ILE A 267 -8.96 -1.69 -20.21
N ALA A 268 -7.63 -1.56 -20.04
CA ALA A 268 -7.03 -1.03 -18.84
C ALA A 268 -5.68 -0.38 -19.10
N GLN A 269 -5.25 0.43 -18.15
CA GLN A 269 -3.93 1.05 -18.09
C GLN A 269 -3.38 0.88 -16.67
N LEU A 270 -2.10 0.53 -16.52
CA LEU A 270 -1.44 0.43 -15.23
C LEU A 270 -0.25 1.38 -15.24
N LEU A 271 -0.34 2.45 -14.44
CA LEU A 271 0.70 3.44 -14.22
C LEU A 271 1.48 3.09 -12.96
N GLN A 272 2.80 3.20 -13.02
CA GLN A 272 3.69 3.06 -11.87
C GLN A 272 4.62 4.26 -11.80
N TYR A 273 4.66 4.91 -10.63
CA TYR A 273 5.57 6.02 -10.36
C TYR A 273 6.14 6.02 -8.93
N ASN A 274 7.22 6.75 -8.72
CA ASN A 274 8.01 6.77 -7.48
C ASN A 274 7.91 8.13 -6.78
N ALA A 275 6.75 8.40 -6.19
CA ALA A 275 6.54 9.55 -5.32
C ALA A 275 5.50 9.23 -4.24
N HIS A 276 5.78 9.61 -3.00
CA HIS A 276 4.87 9.46 -1.88
C HIS A 276 3.63 10.36 -2.07
N PRO A 277 2.39 9.87 -1.94
CA PRO A 277 1.19 10.71 -2.06
C PRO A 277 0.80 11.36 -0.71
N THR A 278 1.50 12.45 -0.37
CA THR A 278 1.40 13.21 0.90
C THR A 278 0.98 14.67 0.71
N SER A 279 0.21 14.98 -0.32
CA SER A 279 -0.01 16.37 -0.73
C SER A 279 -1.29 16.96 -0.16
N ILE A 280 -2.16 16.13 0.44
CA ILE A 280 -3.41 16.52 1.08
C ILE A 280 -3.30 16.31 2.59
N ASP A 281 -3.52 17.39 3.35
CA ASP A 281 -3.69 17.40 4.81
C ASP A 281 -4.64 18.55 5.22
N GLU A 282 -5.82 18.58 4.62
CA GLU A 282 -6.78 19.69 4.77
C GLU A 282 -7.74 19.49 5.96
N ASP A 283 -8.31 20.59 6.47
CA ASP A 283 -9.43 20.60 7.42
C ASP A 283 -10.67 21.23 6.75
N PRO A 284 -11.80 20.52 6.61
CA PRO A 284 -12.04 19.16 7.08
C PRO A 284 -11.21 18.08 6.35
N ARG A 285 -10.84 17.02 7.06
CA ARG A 285 -10.22 15.82 6.47
C ARG A 285 -11.25 15.03 5.68
N VAL A 286 -10.90 14.65 4.45
CA VAL A 286 -11.80 13.96 3.52
C VAL A 286 -11.06 12.82 2.78
N PRO A 287 -11.69 11.65 2.57
CA PRO A 287 -11.08 10.57 1.78
C PRO A 287 -10.75 11.03 0.36
N HIS A 288 -9.50 10.89 -0.07
CA HIS A 288 -9.05 11.28 -1.42
C HIS A 288 -7.84 10.46 -1.89
N ALA A 289 -7.65 10.32 -3.21
CA ALA A 289 -6.56 9.56 -3.82
C ALA A 289 -5.30 10.41 -4.12
N ASP A 290 -5.14 11.58 -3.51
CA ASP A 290 -4.06 12.54 -3.81
C ASP A 290 -3.88 12.80 -5.33
N TYR A 291 -2.65 12.96 -5.81
CA TYR A 291 -2.37 13.18 -7.24
C TYR A 291 -2.75 11.98 -8.12
N ILE A 292 -2.96 10.80 -7.54
CA ILE A 292 -3.38 9.62 -8.30
C ILE A 292 -4.77 9.86 -8.92
N TYR A 293 -5.65 10.61 -8.24
CA TYR A 293 -6.95 10.99 -8.80
C TYR A 293 -6.78 11.68 -10.17
N GLY A 294 -5.93 12.71 -10.24
CA GLY A 294 -5.65 13.43 -11.49
C GLY A 294 -5.06 12.53 -12.57
N ALA A 295 -4.15 11.63 -12.20
CA ALA A 295 -3.49 10.71 -13.13
C ALA A 295 -4.48 9.71 -13.75
N MET A 296 -5.32 9.07 -12.92
CA MET A 296 -6.30 8.09 -13.42
C MET A 296 -7.34 8.78 -14.30
N ARG A 297 -7.85 9.95 -13.86
CA ARG A 297 -8.83 10.72 -14.64
C ARG A 297 -8.28 11.14 -16.00
N TYR A 298 -7.02 11.55 -16.09
CA TYR A 298 -6.39 11.85 -17.38
C TYR A 298 -6.40 10.61 -18.29
N LEU A 299 -5.87 9.48 -17.81
CA LEU A 299 -5.74 8.25 -18.62
C LEU A 299 -7.10 7.72 -19.10
N GLU A 300 -8.12 7.76 -18.24
CA GLU A 300 -9.49 7.33 -18.56
C GLU A 300 -10.17 8.28 -19.54
N GLN A 301 -9.98 9.60 -19.41
CA GLN A 301 -10.55 10.56 -20.34
C GLN A 301 -9.91 10.49 -21.72
N GLN A 302 -8.59 10.28 -21.80
CA GLN A 302 -7.87 10.22 -23.07
C GLN A 302 -8.11 8.91 -23.82
N HIS A 303 -8.12 7.77 -23.10
CA HIS A 303 -8.06 6.45 -23.73
C HIS A 303 -9.23 5.53 -23.39
N GLY A 304 -10.08 5.90 -22.43
CA GLY A 304 -11.09 5.01 -21.85
C GLY A 304 -10.48 3.84 -21.08
N GLY A 305 -11.31 2.84 -20.78
CA GLY A 305 -10.90 1.70 -19.95
C GLY A 305 -10.74 2.08 -18.47
N VAL A 306 -10.19 1.18 -17.67
CA VAL A 306 -9.90 1.41 -16.24
C VAL A 306 -8.42 1.75 -16.07
N ALA A 307 -8.10 2.87 -15.42
CA ALA A 307 -6.72 3.20 -15.08
C ALA A 307 -6.39 2.74 -13.65
N LEU A 308 -5.27 2.06 -13.45
CA LEU A 308 -4.77 1.60 -12.15
C LEU A 308 -3.44 2.29 -11.85
N TYR A 309 -3.16 2.50 -10.57
CA TYR A 309 -1.91 3.07 -10.11
C TYR A 309 -1.29 2.19 -9.02
N TYR A 310 0.00 1.88 -9.19
CA TYR A 310 0.83 1.37 -8.11
C TYR A 310 1.93 2.37 -7.79
N ASN A 311 2.16 2.58 -6.50
CA ASN A 311 3.38 3.22 -6.05
C ASN A 311 4.57 2.29 -6.34
N GLY A 312 5.75 2.86 -6.57
CA GLY A 312 6.99 2.08 -6.64
C GLY A 312 7.85 2.26 -5.40
N VAL A 313 9.09 2.68 -5.61
CA VAL A 313 10.04 2.95 -4.53
C VAL A 313 9.82 4.38 -4.03
N ILE A 314 9.13 4.50 -2.89
CA ILE A 314 8.60 5.79 -2.38
C ILE A 314 9.17 6.18 -1.01
N ALA A 315 10.07 5.39 -0.44
CA ALA A 315 10.57 5.62 0.92
C ALA A 315 11.34 6.94 1.06
N ASP A 316 11.99 7.37 -0.02
CA ASP A 316 12.91 8.51 -0.07
C ASP A 316 12.47 9.59 -1.06
N ALA A 317 11.24 9.50 -1.59
CA ALA A 317 10.75 10.35 -2.66
C ALA A 317 9.41 11.02 -2.29
N SER A 318 9.42 12.33 -2.01
CA SER A 318 8.22 13.15 -1.82
C SER A 318 7.63 13.60 -3.17
N PRO A 319 6.34 13.98 -3.25
CA PRO A 319 5.74 14.44 -4.50
C PRO A 319 6.14 15.90 -4.77
N SER A 320 6.30 16.25 -6.05
CA SER A 320 6.68 17.61 -6.46
C SER A 320 6.00 18.01 -7.79
N GLY A 321 6.19 19.26 -8.21
CA GLY A 321 5.72 19.75 -9.51
C GLY A 321 4.20 19.71 -9.73
N GLY A 322 3.83 19.71 -11.01
CA GLY A 322 2.48 19.91 -11.53
C GLY A 322 2.22 21.38 -11.89
N GLN A 323 1.78 21.63 -13.13
CA GLN A 323 1.37 22.96 -13.58
C GLN A 323 -0.14 23.09 -13.42
N CYS A 324 -0.57 24.14 -12.71
CA CYS A 324 -1.98 24.39 -12.50
C CYS A 324 -2.30 25.83 -12.90
N ASP A 325 -3.06 25.97 -13.98
CA ASP A 325 -3.41 27.26 -14.57
C ASP A 325 -4.53 28.01 -13.82
N PHE A 326 -5.00 27.45 -12.71
CA PHE A 326 -6.00 28.12 -11.88
C PHE A 326 -5.37 29.25 -11.08
N ASP A 327 -6.12 30.33 -10.91
CA ASP A 327 -5.77 31.39 -9.97
C ASP A 327 -5.98 30.86 -8.55
N GLU A 328 -4.90 30.91 -7.75
CA GLU A 328 -4.81 30.39 -6.38
C GLU A 328 -5.45 28.98 -6.22
N PRO A 329 -4.88 27.92 -6.84
CA PRO A 329 -5.46 26.59 -6.76
C PRO A 329 -5.43 26.08 -5.34
N ASP A 330 -6.51 25.43 -4.88
CA ASP A 330 -6.50 24.72 -3.59
C ASP A 330 -5.66 23.43 -3.65
N ALA A 331 -5.55 22.70 -2.54
CA ALA A 331 -4.74 21.48 -2.49
C ALA A 331 -5.25 20.38 -3.43
N TYR A 332 -6.57 20.20 -3.52
CA TYR A 332 -7.19 19.19 -4.38
C TYR A 332 -6.94 19.52 -5.87
N GLU A 333 -7.06 20.79 -6.23
CA GLU A 333 -6.75 21.29 -7.57
C GLU A 333 -5.28 21.09 -7.93
N ARG A 334 -4.35 21.41 -7.01
CA ARG A 334 -2.91 21.20 -7.22
C ARG A 334 -2.56 19.74 -7.46
N VAL A 335 -3.10 18.82 -6.65
CA VAL A 335 -2.79 17.39 -6.83
C VAL A 335 -3.41 16.84 -8.11
N ARG A 336 -4.61 17.30 -8.49
CA ARG A 336 -5.24 16.92 -9.74
C ARG A 336 -4.40 17.35 -10.94
N CYS A 337 -3.92 18.59 -10.94
CA CYS A 337 -3.01 19.13 -11.95
C CYS A 337 -1.69 18.33 -12.01
N ARG A 338 -1.07 18.03 -10.86
CA ARG A 338 0.14 17.20 -10.80
C ARG A 338 -0.07 15.81 -11.39
N GLY A 339 -1.15 15.13 -10.98
CA GLY A 339 -1.51 13.82 -11.48
C GLY A 339 -1.73 13.80 -12.99
N HIS A 340 -2.46 14.81 -13.49
CA HIS A 340 -2.68 15.00 -14.92
C HIS A 340 -1.36 15.09 -15.68
N ASP A 341 -0.44 15.96 -15.25
CA ASP A 341 0.83 16.17 -15.95
C ASP A 341 1.76 14.96 -15.88
N LEU A 342 1.80 14.27 -14.74
CA LEU A 342 2.51 13.00 -14.58
C LEU A 342 2.00 11.95 -15.59
N ALA A 343 0.69 11.79 -15.67
CA ALA A 343 0.08 10.81 -16.57
C ALA A 343 0.24 11.22 -18.06
N ALA A 344 0.17 12.51 -18.36
CA ALA A 344 0.43 13.04 -19.69
C ALA A 344 1.88 12.81 -20.13
N PHE A 345 2.85 13.00 -19.23
CA PHE A 345 4.24 12.68 -19.48
C PHE A 345 4.43 11.19 -19.78
N ALA A 346 3.82 10.31 -18.98
CA ALA A 346 3.90 8.85 -19.17
C ALA A 346 3.25 8.39 -20.49
N ASP A 347 2.12 8.98 -20.86
CA ASP A 347 1.39 8.68 -22.11
C ASP A 347 2.14 9.15 -23.37
N ALA A 348 2.92 10.23 -23.26
CA ALA A 348 3.75 10.73 -24.34
C ALA A 348 4.96 9.83 -24.67
N GLN A 349 5.32 8.90 -23.77
CA GLN A 349 6.47 8.02 -23.97
C GLN A 349 6.23 6.97 -25.09
N PRO A 350 7.27 6.55 -25.82
CA PRO A 350 7.12 5.56 -26.89
C PRO A 350 6.57 4.21 -26.42
N LEU A 351 5.41 3.80 -26.94
CA LEU A 351 4.79 2.52 -26.62
C LEU A 351 5.34 1.37 -27.48
N ARG A 352 5.89 0.35 -26.83
CA ARG A 352 6.37 -0.90 -27.43
C ARG A 352 5.39 -2.05 -27.18
N LYS A 353 5.07 -2.82 -28.21
CA LYS A 353 4.19 -4.00 -28.08
C LYS A 353 4.94 -5.17 -27.40
N LEU A 354 4.25 -5.88 -26.52
CA LEU A 354 4.73 -7.11 -25.87
C LEU A 354 4.24 -8.36 -26.61
N ALA A 355 5.10 -9.39 -26.66
CA ALA A 355 4.72 -10.71 -27.17
C ALA A 355 3.69 -11.39 -26.24
N PRO A 356 2.85 -12.33 -26.73
CA PRO A 356 1.93 -13.10 -25.90
C PRO A 356 2.68 -14.15 -25.08
N GLN A 357 3.36 -13.68 -24.03
CA GLN A 357 4.05 -14.52 -23.03
C GLN A 357 3.75 -13.93 -21.67
N LEU A 358 3.37 -14.80 -20.74
CA LEU A 358 3.03 -14.48 -19.36
C LEU A 358 3.62 -15.55 -18.45
N GLU A 359 4.49 -15.15 -17.54
CA GLU A 359 4.98 -15.99 -16.45
C GLU A 359 4.71 -15.30 -15.13
N HIS A 360 4.41 -16.09 -14.09
CA HIS A 360 4.22 -15.60 -12.75
C HIS A 360 4.97 -16.50 -11.76
N ARG A 361 5.85 -15.89 -10.97
CA ARG A 361 6.67 -16.57 -9.96
C ARG A 361 6.53 -15.87 -8.62
N VAL A 362 6.50 -16.66 -7.55
CA VAL A 362 6.38 -16.17 -6.17
C VAL A 362 7.46 -16.81 -5.31
N VAL A 363 8.04 -16.02 -4.42
CA VAL A 363 8.97 -16.48 -3.39
C VAL A 363 8.55 -15.91 -2.03
N THR A 364 8.66 -16.73 -0.99
CA THR A 364 8.33 -16.35 0.39
C THR A 364 9.61 -16.04 1.17
N ALA A 365 9.57 -14.99 1.99
CA ALA A 365 10.62 -14.64 2.94
C ALA A 365 10.07 -14.57 4.37
N THR A 366 10.90 -14.95 5.34
CA THR A 366 10.62 -14.78 6.76
C THR A 366 11.57 -13.75 7.34
N LEU A 367 11.00 -12.73 7.97
CA LEU A 367 11.67 -11.53 8.45
C LEU A 367 11.57 -11.48 9.99
N PRO A 368 12.68 -11.31 10.71
CA PRO A 368 12.63 -11.04 12.14
C PRO A 368 12.07 -9.62 12.36
N VAL A 369 11.21 -9.48 13.36
CA VAL A 369 10.75 -8.16 13.82
C VAL A 369 11.66 -7.77 14.97
N THR A 370 12.65 -6.92 14.68
CA THR A 370 13.68 -6.53 15.65
C THR A 370 13.47 -5.14 16.21
N ASN A 371 12.55 -4.36 15.64
CA ASN A 371 12.22 -3.03 16.13
C ASN A 371 11.45 -3.11 17.47
N PRO A 372 12.01 -2.59 18.60
CA PRO A 372 11.37 -2.64 19.91
C PRO A 372 10.00 -1.96 19.96
N LEU A 373 9.78 -0.91 19.15
CA LEU A 373 8.48 -0.25 19.05
C LEU A 373 7.43 -1.19 18.47
N PHE A 374 7.75 -1.88 17.37
CA PHE A 374 6.82 -2.85 16.76
C PHE A 374 6.51 -4.00 17.72
N VAL A 375 7.52 -4.50 18.44
CA VAL A 375 7.31 -5.54 19.45
C VAL A 375 6.40 -5.04 20.58
N ALA A 376 6.62 -3.82 21.08
CA ALA A 376 5.79 -3.21 22.12
C ALA A 376 4.36 -2.92 21.64
N ALA A 377 4.21 -2.36 20.43
CA ALA A 377 2.93 -2.08 19.78
C ALA A 377 2.13 -3.36 19.55
N GLY A 378 2.80 -4.43 19.11
CA GLY A 378 2.22 -5.77 19.06
C GLY A 378 1.77 -6.24 20.44
N GLY A 379 2.62 -6.13 21.46
CA GLY A 379 2.35 -6.58 22.82
C GLY A 379 1.14 -5.92 23.49
N ILE A 380 0.83 -4.66 23.15
CA ILE A 380 -0.37 -3.96 23.63
C ILE A 380 -1.59 -4.12 22.71
N GLY A 381 -1.46 -4.83 21.59
CA GLY A 381 -2.53 -5.12 20.65
C GLY A 381 -2.83 -3.98 19.65
N ALA A 382 -1.90 -3.06 19.40
CA ALA A 382 -2.13 -1.94 18.46
C ALA A 382 -2.38 -2.41 17.02
N PHE A 383 -1.78 -3.54 16.63
CA PHE A 383 -1.93 -4.13 15.29
C PHE A 383 -3.15 -5.03 15.12
N ASN A 384 -3.88 -5.32 16.21
CA ASN A 384 -5.03 -6.22 16.19
C ASN A 384 -6.07 -5.79 15.15
N ARG A 385 -6.72 -6.78 14.52
CA ARG A 385 -7.60 -6.69 13.33
C ARG A 385 -6.91 -6.36 12.00
N TYR A 386 -5.69 -5.83 12.03
CA TYR A 386 -4.98 -5.38 10.83
C TYR A 386 -3.79 -6.27 10.48
N TYR A 387 -2.96 -6.64 11.47
CA TYR A 387 -1.86 -7.59 11.29
C TYR A 387 -1.97 -8.77 12.25
N ASP A 388 -1.59 -9.92 11.72
CA ASP A 388 -1.26 -11.12 12.49
C ASP A 388 0.24 -11.44 12.32
N PHE A 389 1.00 -11.23 13.39
CA PHE A 389 2.41 -11.58 13.50
C PHE A 389 2.63 -12.84 14.35
N THR A 390 1.56 -13.58 14.66
CA THR A 390 1.66 -14.83 15.42
C THR A 390 2.49 -15.83 14.63
N ALA A 391 3.54 -16.36 15.26
CA ALA A 391 4.40 -17.33 14.61
C ALA A 391 3.60 -18.57 14.18
N THR A 392 3.72 -18.96 12.91
CA THR A 392 2.98 -20.10 12.30
C THR A 392 3.13 -21.41 13.08
N ALA A 393 4.28 -21.61 13.75
CA ALA A 393 4.54 -22.76 14.59
C ALA A 393 3.57 -22.91 15.79
N LEU A 394 2.95 -21.82 16.25
CA LEU A 394 1.94 -21.83 17.32
C LEU A 394 0.54 -22.18 16.80
N THR A 395 0.21 -21.78 15.57
CA THR A 395 -1.10 -22.04 14.93
C THR A 395 -1.22 -23.45 14.36
N ASP A 396 -0.11 -24.13 14.06
CA ASP A 396 -0.09 -25.50 13.52
C ASP A 396 -0.37 -26.59 14.57
N ILE A 397 -0.52 -26.23 15.85
CA ILE A 397 -0.84 -27.18 16.93
C ILE A 397 -2.35 -27.45 16.92
N PRO A 398 -2.84 -28.66 16.58
CA PRO A 398 -4.26 -28.97 16.51
C PRO A 398 -4.88 -28.81 17.91
N VAL A 399 -5.90 -27.95 18.03
CA VAL A 399 -6.56 -27.42 19.26
C VAL A 399 -6.11 -26.00 19.62
N LEU A 400 -4.82 -25.71 19.66
CA LEU A 400 -4.34 -24.34 19.92
C LEU A 400 -4.59 -23.43 18.71
N GLY A 401 -4.43 -23.90 17.48
CA GLY A 401 -4.73 -23.11 16.28
C GLY A 401 -6.20 -22.65 16.16
N ALA A 402 -7.16 -23.48 16.60
CA ALA A 402 -8.59 -23.13 16.57
C ALA A 402 -8.99 -22.15 17.68
N ILE A 403 -8.26 -22.13 18.80
CA ILE A 403 -8.49 -21.22 19.93
C ILE A 403 -7.72 -19.91 19.72
N LEU A 404 -6.48 -19.99 19.24
CA LEU A 404 -5.61 -18.85 18.98
C LEU A 404 -6.03 -18.11 17.72
N GLY A 405 -6.38 -18.78 16.61
CA GLY A 405 -6.75 -18.10 15.36
C GLY A 405 -7.99 -17.21 15.45
N THR A 406 -8.87 -17.42 16.44
CA THR A 406 -10.03 -16.56 16.72
C THR A 406 -9.76 -15.48 17.77
N THR A 407 -8.59 -15.47 18.41
CA THR A 407 -8.31 -14.61 19.57
C THR A 407 -7.03 -13.81 19.41
N THR A 408 -6.05 -14.25 18.59
CA THR A 408 -4.76 -13.58 18.37
C THR A 408 -4.89 -12.26 17.64
N THR A 409 -5.87 -12.09 16.75
CA THR A 409 -6.16 -10.80 16.12
C THR A 409 -6.91 -9.85 17.04
N ASP A 410 -7.29 -10.27 18.25
CA ASP A 410 -8.00 -9.46 19.24
C ASP A 410 -7.20 -9.25 20.53
N ILE A 411 -6.17 -10.05 20.86
CA ILE A 411 -5.29 -9.81 22.04
C ILE A 411 -3.86 -9.43 21.64
N GLY A 412 -3.06 -8.85 22.54
CA GLY A 412 -1.68 -8.45 22.25
C GLY A 412 -0.82 -9.63 21.73
N GLN A 413 0.04 -9.35 20.76
CA GLN A 413 0.86 -10.32 20.03
C GLN A 413 2.35 -10.13 20.32
N VAL A 414 3.10 -11.22 20.47
CA VAL A 414 4.57 -11.16 20.48
C VAL A 414 5.07 -11.27 19.03
N ALA A 415 5.10 -10.13 18.34
CA ALA A 415 5.57 -10.04 16.96
C ALA A 415 7.09 -10.26 16.89
N THR A 416 7.53 -11.52 16.80
CA THR A 416 8.95 -11.88 16.69
C THR A 416 9.39 -12.10 15.24
N THR A 417 8.45 -12.50 14.39
CA THR A 417 8.69 -12.77 12.97
C THR A 417 7.49 -12.37 12.12
N ALA A 418 7.73 -11.95 10.88
CA ALA A 418 6.72 -11.71 9.87
C ALA A 418 7.05 -12.51 8.61
N THR A 419 6.03 -13.10 7.97
CA THR A 419 6.19 -13.79 6.69
C THR A 419 5.59 -12.96 5.58
N THR A 420 6.29 -12.83 4.45
CA THR A 420 5.80 -12.13 3.27
C THR A 420 6.17 -12.84 1.98
N ARG A 421 5.45 -12.50 0.92
CA ARG A 421 5.71 -12.97 -0.45
C ARG A 421 6.23 -11.81 -1.29
N VAL A 422 7.05 -12.15 -2.28
CA VAL A 422 7.38 -11.29 -3.41
C VAL A 422 7.02 -12.02 -4.70
N SER A 423 6.44 -11.30 -5.65
CA SER A 423 6.04 -11.84 -6.96
C SER A 423 6.80 -11.15 -8.07
N ARG A 424 7.04 -11.92 -9.13
CA ARG A 424 7.51 -11.46 -10.43
C ARG A 424 6.48 -11.88 -11.46
N VAL A 425 5.98 -10.92 -12.24
CA VAL A 425 5.19 -11.17 -13.44
C VAL A 425 6.00 -10.75 -14.65
N SER A 426 6.33 -11.70 -15.52
CA SER A 426 7.10 -11.46 -16.75
C SER A 426 6.16 -11.45 -17.95
N LEU A 427 6.16 -10.35 -18.70
CA LEU A 427 5.30 -10.13 -19.86
C LEU A 427 6.14 -9.90 -21.12
N GLY A 428 5.87 -10.65 -22.19
CA GLY A 428 6.47 -10.40 -23.49
C GLY A 428 7.85 -11.01 -23.75
N GLY A 429 8.34 -11.88 -22.86
CA GLY A 429 9.58 -12.64 -23.06
C GLY A 429 10.85 -11.79 -22.93
N GLN A 430 11.86 -12.12 -23.73
CA GLN A 430 13.16 -11.44 -23.73
C GLN A 430 13.01 -9.94 -24.00
N GLY A 431 13.62 -9.09 -23.16
CA GLY A 431 13.51 -7.64 -23.23
C GLY A 431 12.08 -7.14 -23.01
N GLY A 432 11.20 -7.94 -22.42
CA GLY A 432 9.79 -7.64 -22.19
C GLY A 432 9.56 -6.62 -21.08
N LEU A 433 8.62 -6.93 -20.19
CA LEU A 433 8.31 -6.18 -18.97
C LEU A 433 8.38 -7.15 -17.77
N GLU A 434 9.12 -6.75 -16.75
CA GLU A 434 9.19 -7.41 -15.45
C GLU A 434 8.46 -6.56 -14.42
N ILE A 435 7.39 -7.09 -13.84
CA ILE A 435 6.65 -6.44 -12.75
C ILE A 435 7.02 -7.14 -11.45
N VAL A 436 7.52 -6.38 -10.49
CA VAL A 436 8.10 -6.91 -9.24
C VAL A 436 7.42 -6.28 -8.04
N THR A 437 6.91 -7.11 -7.12
CA THR A 437 6.24 -6.60 -5.92
C THR A 437 7.21 -6.31 -4.77
N ILE A 438 6.84 -5.34 -3.92
CA ILE A 438 7.59 -4.90 -2.75
C ILE A 438 6.63 -4.87 -1.55
N PRO A 439 6.91 -5.63 -0.48
CA PRO A 439 6.01 -5.80 0.66
C PRO A 439 6.11 -4.67 1.69
N GLY A 440 6.14 -3.42 1.21
CA GLY A 440 6.37 -2.22 2.00
C GLY A 440 6.81 -1.05 1.13
N GLU A 441 7.51 -0.11 1.74
CA GLU A 441 8.03 1.09 1.09
C GLU A 441 9.54 1.04 1.06
N THR A 442 10.18 1.11 -0.11
CA THR A 442 11.64 1.01 -0.20
C THR A 442 12.24 2.19 -0.93
N THR A 443 13.54 2.37 -0.77
CA THR A 443 14.32 3.51 -1.29
C THR A 443 14.71 3.28 -2.74
N HIS A 444 15.19 4.34 -3.39
CA HIS A 444 15.72 4.27 -4.75
C HIS A 444 16.83 3.21 -4.87
N THR A 445 17.75 3.10 -3.92
CA THR A 445 18.88 2.16 -4.03
C THR A 445 18.43 0.69 -3.98
N PHE A 446 17.40 0.36 -3.20
CA PHE A 446 16.80 -0.98 -3.24
C PHE A 446 16.08 -1.22 -4.56
N GLY A 447 15.40 -0.20 -5.10
CA GLY A 447 14.84 -0.23 -6.44
C GLY A 447 15.89 -0.48 -7.53
N GLN A 448 17.08 0.10 -7.39
CA GLN A 448 18.22 -0.18 -8.28
C GLN A 448 18.68 -1.63 -8.15
N PHE A 449 18.76 -2.17 -6.92
CA PHE A 449 19.07 -3.57 -6.70
C PHE A 449 18.08 -4.50 -7.42
N ILE A 450 16.77 -4.26 -7.27
CA ILE A 450 15.72 -5.04 -7.96
C ILE A 450 15.92 -4.97 -9.48
N ARG A 451 16.18 -3.79 -10.04
CA ARG A 451 16.43 -3.63 -11.48
C ARG A 451 17.70 -4.35 -11.93
N ARG A 452 18.76 -4.38 -11.13
CA ARG A 452 20.00 -5.12 -11.43
C ARG A 452 19.76 -6.64 -11.50
N VAL A 453 19.03 -7.21 -10.55
CA VAL A 453 18.71 -8.65 -10.59
C VAL A 453 17.72 -9.00 -11.70
N ALA A 454 16.79 -8.08 -12.03
CA ALA A 454 15.91 -8.23 -13.17
C ALA A 454 16.67 -8.21 -14.50
N ALA A 455 17.61 -7.28 -14.66
CA ALA A 455 18.46 -7.17 -15.86
C ALA A 455 19.37 -8.38 -16.06
N TYR A 456 19.79 -9.05 -14.98
CA TYR A 456 20.50 -10.33 -15.07
C TYR A 456 19.65 -11.42 -15.70
N ALA A 457 18.41 -11.59 -15.22
CA ALA A 457 17.52 -12.64 -15.67
C ALA A 457 16.90 -12.35 -17.05
N ASN A 458 16.61 -11.08 -17.34
CA ASN A 458 16.00 -10.63 -18.58
C ASN A 458 16.63 -9.30 -19.02
N PRO A 459 17.76 -9.35 -19.75
CA PRO A 459 18.42 -8.15 -20.27
C PRO A 459 17.47 -7.28 -21.10
N ASP A 460 17.64 -5.96 -20.98
CA ASP A 460 16.84 -4.93 -21.68
C ASP A 460 15.34 -4.90 -21.32
N ALA A 461 14.89 -5.67 -20.32
CA ALA A 461 13.51 -5.62 -19.88
C ALA A 461 13.18 -4.29 -19.18
N THR A 462 12.00 -3.77 -19.47
CA THR A 462 11.41 -2.70 -18.67
C THR A 462 11.05 -3.26 -17.29
N VAL A 463 11.28 -2.51 -16.21
CA VAL A 463 10.96 -2.96 -14.85
C VAL A 463 9.94 -2.02 -14.21
N MET A 464 8.84 -2.59 -13.73
CA MET A 464 7.87 -1.94 -12.85
C MET A 464 8.03 -2.48 -11.43
N THR A 465 8.07 -1.59 -10.45
CA THR A 465 8.05 -1.95 -9.03
C THR A 465 6.69 -1.63 -8.43
N LEU A 466 6.04 -2.60 -7.79
CA LEU A 466 4.75 -2.43 -7.13
C LEU A 466 4.93 -2.45 -5.61
N GLY A 467 5.02 -1.26 -5.02
CA GLY A 467 5.05 -1.04 -3.58
C GLY A 467 3.81 -1.55 -2.86
N LEU A 468 3.93 -1.73 -1.55
CA LEU A 468 2.82 -2.09 -0.65
C LEU A 468 1.99 -3.31 -1.11
N THR A 469 2.62 -4.22 -1.84
CA THR A 469 1.95 -5.38 -2.44
C THR A 469 2.31 -6.64 -1.68
N HIS A 470 1.32 -7.51 -1.43
CA HIS A 470 1.36 -8.67 -0.52
C HIS A 470 1.44 -8.35 0.97
N ASN A 471 2.12 -7.27 1.33
CA ASN A 471 2.19 -6.73 2.68
C ASN A 471 2.53 -5.23 2.66
N SER A 472 2.27 -4.57 3.78
CA SER A 472 2.59 -3.16 4.00
C SER A 472 3.39 -3.02 5.29
N PHE A 473 4.62 -3.51 5.32
CA PHE A 473 5.45 -3.61 6.54
C PHE A 473 6.19 -2.30 6.91
N GLY A 474 5.66 -1.16 6.48
CA GLY A 474 6.35 0.12 6.59
C GLY A 474 7.60 0.19 5.72
N TYR A 475 8.62 0.88 6.20
CA TYR A 475 9.83 1.14 5.44
C TYR A 475 10.78 -0.06 5.41
N ILE A 476 11.27 -0.35 4.20
CA ILE A 476 12.31 -1.32 3.86
C ILE A 476 13.52 -0.49 3.43
N ILE A 477 14.30 -0.07 4.43
CA ILE A 477 15.52 0.70 4.21
C ILE A 477 16.68 -0.27 4.05
N PRO A 478 17.45 -0.18 2.94
CA PRO A 478 18.68 -0.93 2.75
C PRO A 478 19.65 -0.63 3.89
N GLU A 479 20.36 -1.66 4.29
CA GLU A 479 21.30 -1.62 5.39
C GLU A 479 22.45 -0.62 5.16
N GLU A 480 22.81 -0.34 3.91
CA GLU A 480 23.74 0.73 3.54
C GLU A 480 23.20 2.16 3.79
N GLU A 481 21.88 2.31 3.95
CA GLU A 481 21.19 3.58 4.23
C GLU A 481 20.58 3.64 5.64
N PHE A 482 20.56 2.52 6.37
CA PHE A 482 19.83 2.38 7.62
C PHE A 482 20.65 3.00 8.77
N SER A 483 20.16 4.10 9.35
CA SER A 483 20.75 4.67 10.56
C SER A 483 19.71 4.83 11.66
N TYR A 484 19.91 4.12 12.78
CA TYR A 484 19.13 4.37 14.00
C TYR A 484 19.39 5.76 14.59
N VAL A 485 20.50 6.40 14.22
CA VAL A 485 20.92 7.69 14.74
C VAL A 485 20.87 8.72 13.62
N ASP A 486 19.97 9.68 13.74
CA ASP A 486 20.04 10.95 13.02
C ASP A 486 20.81 11.96 13.90
N PRO A 487 22.08 12.26 13.60
CA PRO A 487 22.90 13.17 14.39
C PRO A 487 22.39 14.63 14.38
N THR A 488 21.45 14.97 13.48
CA THR A 488 20.84 16.31 13.46
C THR A 488 19.77 16.47 14.55
N GLY A 489 19.13 15.37 14.97
CA GLY A 489 18.07 15.39 15.98
C GLY A 489 16.69 15.82 15.46
N ASP A 490 16.60 16.23 14.21
CA ASP A 490 15.44 16.95 13.67
C ASP A 490 14.40 16.05 12.98
N THR A 491 14.71 14.76 12.74
CA THR A 491 13.83 13.84 11.99
C THR A 491 13.09 12.78 12.84
N GLY A 492 13.23 12.83 14.16
CA GLY A 492 12.64 11.86 15.10
C GLY A 492 11.13 11.95 15.23
N PHE A 493 10.43 10.81 15.13
CA PHE A 493 8.96 10.74 15.31
C PHE A 493 8.55 10.82 16.79
N LEU A 494 9.02 9.88 17.62
CA LEU A 494 8.73 9.82 19.06
C LEU A 494 9.98 9.99 19.93
N ILE A 495 11.16 9.77 19.35
CA ILE A 495 12.44 9.88 20.04
C ILE A 495 13.35 10.79 19.20
N PRO A 496 13.90 11.88 19.78
CA PRO A 496 14.87 12.71 19.10
C PRO A 496 16.07 11.89 18.62
N PHE A 497 16.71 12.30 17.52
CA PHE A 497 17.89 11.64 16.95
C PHE A 497 17.66 10.25 16.32
N THR A 498 16.44 9.91 15.92
CA THR A 498 16.15 8.69 15.12
C THR A 498 15.57 9.09 13.77
N GLY A 499 15.96 8.43 12.67
CA GLY A 499 15.29 8.62 11.38
C GLY A 499 13.84 8.12 11.41
N TYR A 500 12.92 8.88 10.80
CA TYR A 500 11.49 8.53 10.75
C TYR A 500 11.28 7.16 10.08
N GLU A 501 11.89 6.96 8.91
CA GLU A 501 11.76 5.73 8.14
C GLU A 501 12.32 4.50 8.88
N GLU A 502 13.46 4.64 9.55
CA GLU A 502 14.07 3.57 10.36
C GLU A 502 13.21 3.21 11.58
N PHE A 503 12.52 4.19 12.15
CA PHE A 503 11.62 3.97 13.29
C PHE A 503 10.32 3.26 12.89
N VAL A 504 9.84 3.46 11.65
CA VAL A 504 8.66 2.80 11.07
C VAL A 504 9.06 1.63 10.15
N SER A 505 10.12 0.90 10.53
CA SER A 505 10.59 -0.33 9.86
C SER A 505 10.51 -1.53 10.81
N LEU A 506 10.37 -2.75 10.26
CA LEU A 506 10.53 -4.00 11.05
C LEU A 506 11.94 -4.13 11.65
N GLY A 507 12.94 -3.49 11.02
CA GLY A 507 14.33 -3.44 11.48
C GLY A 507 15.35 -3.59 10.35
N PRO A 508 16.65 -3.44 10.66
CA PRO A 508 17.75 -3.36 9.69
C PRO A 508 17.99 -4.66 8.92
N LEU A 509 17.50 -5.80 9.43
CA LEU A 509 17.64 -7.09 8.75
C LEU A 509 16.60 -7.30 7.63
N THR A 510 15.61 -6.42 7.51
CA THR A 510 14.50 -6.56 6.55
C THR A 510 14.98 -6.59 5.11
N ALA A 511 15.71 -5.56 4.68
CA ALA A 511 16.23 -5.46 3.32
C ALA A 511 17.26 -6.58 2.99
N PRO A 512 18.29 -6.86 3.84
CA PRO A 512 19.21 -7.97 3.64
C PRO A 512 18.52 -9.33 3.41
N LEU A 513 17.53 -9.64 4.24
CA LEU A 513 16.83 -10.92 4.18
C LEU A 513 15.89 -11.01 2.99
N LEU A 514 15.26 -9.90 2.59
CA LEU A 514 14.50 -9.86 1.33
C LEU A 514 15.40 -10.06 0.11
N ARG A 515 16.58 -9.44 0.07
CA ARG A 515 17.58 -9.68 -1.00
C ARG A 515 17.88 -11.17 -1.14
N MET A 516 18.19 -11.82 -0.02
CA MET A 516 18.69 -13.19 0.03
C MET A 516 17.64 -14.28 -0.09
N GLN A 517 16.55 -14.16 0.64
CA GLN A 517 15.50 -15.18 0.68
C GLN A 517 14.51 -15.03 -0.47
N ALA A 518 14.32 -13.80 -0.98
CA ALA A 518 13.23 -13.47 -1.87
C ALA A 518 13.71 -13.05 -3.28
N TYR A 519 14.36 -11.89 -3.43
CA TYR A 519 14.62 -11.29 -4.74
C TYR A 519 15.68 -12.02 -5.56
N ILE A 520 16.81 -12.42 -4.96
CA ILE A 520 17.83 -13.21 -5.68
C ILE A 520 17.24 -14.54 -6.19
N PRO A 521 16.55 -15.36 -5.35
CA PRO A 521 15.86 -16.56 -5.82
C PRO A 521 14.71 -16.30 -6.79
N LEU A 522 14.03 -15.16 -6.71
CA LEU A 522 12.94 -14.79 -7.63
C LEU A 522 13.42 -14.64 -9.08
N PHE A 523 14.69 -14.24 -9.26
CA PHE A 523 15.33 -14.04 -10.55
C PHE A 523 16.35 -15.12 -10.92
N ASP A 524 16.51 -16.16 -10.10
CA ASP A 524 17.57 -17.18 -10.24
C ASP A 524 18.97 -16.54 -10.40
N ALA A 525 19.19 -15.41 -9.72
CA ALA A 525 20.44 -14.66 -9.78
C ALA A 525 21.55 -15.32 -8.92
N PRO A 526 22.83 -15.21 -9.29
CA PRO A 526 23.93 -15.80 -8.54
C PRO A 526 24.16 -15.04 -7.23
N ALA A 527 23.80 -15.66 -6.10
CA ALA A 527 23.78 -14.99 -4.79
C ALA A 527 25.08 -14.26 -4.42
N ILE A 528 26.25 -14.83 -4.71
CA ILE A 528 27.55 -14.24 -4.35
C ILE A 528 27.80 -12.90 -5.05
N GLU A 529 27.35 -12.75 -6.31
CA GLU A 529 27.58 -11.53 -7.10
C GLU A 529 26.70 -10.37 -6.63
N TYR A 530 25.49 -10.68 -6.17
CA TYR A 530 24.47 -9.69 -5.76
C TYR A 530 24.41 -9.48 -4.24
N LEU A 531 25.22 -10.22 -3.47
CA LEU A 531 25.45 -9.98 -2.05
C LEU A 531 26.35 -8.75 -1.85
N PRO A 532 25.95 -7.78 -1.02
CA PRO A 532 26.83 -6.69 -0.57
C PRO A 532 28.09 -7.19 0.16
N GLU A 533 29.18 -6.41 0.13
CA GLU A 533 30.48 -6.79 0.70
C GLU A 533 30.41 -7.15 2.19
N TYR A 534 29.61 -6.44 2.98
CA TYR A 534 29.51 -6.72 4.42
C TYR A 534 28.75 -8.02 4.75
N LEU A 535 27.81 -8.45 3.90
CA LEU A 535 27.17 -9.76 4.05
C LEU A 535 28.09 -10.89 3.57
N ARG A 536 28.94 -10.63 2.57
CA ARG A 536 30.04 -11.55 2.21
C ARG A 536 31.06 -11.67 3.35
N GLY A 537 31.30 -10.58 4.08
CA GLY A 537 32.16 -10.54 5.27
C GLY A 537 31.69 -11.46 6.40
N CYS A 538 30.37 -11.69 6.53
CA CYS A 538 29.79 -12.57 7.54
C CYS A 538 30.04 -14.07 7.35
N VAL A 539 30.82 -14.49 6.35
CA VAL A 539 31.43 -15.84 6.34
C VAL A 539 32.27 -16.05 7.60
N ASP A 540 32.87 -14.98 8.13
CA ASP A 540 33.38 -14.91 9.49
C ASP A 540 32.48 -13.95 10.31
N PRO A 541 31.65 -14.46 11.25
CA PRO A 541 30.77 -13.63 12.08
C PRO A 541 31.51 -12.63 12.98
N ALA A 542 32.83 -12.76 13.15
CA ALA A 542 33.67 -11.84 13.90
C ALA A 542 34.39 -10.81 13.01
N SER A 543 34.21 -10.87 11.69
CA SER A 543 34.78 -9.90 10.76
C SER A 543 34.24 -8.50 11.07
N PRO A 544 35.08 -7.45 11.12
CA PRO A 544 34.61 -6.07 11.25
C PRO A 544 33.73 -5.66 10.07
N ASP A 545 33.86 -6.35 8.94
CA ASP A 545 33.03 -6.15 7.76
C ASP A 545 31.71 -6.92 7.86
N CYS A 546 31.45 -7.75 8.88
CA CYS A 546 30.18 -8.46 9.00
C CYS A 546 29.06 -7.53 9.52
N LEU A 547 27.90 -7.56 8.86
CA LEU A 547 26.68 -6.86 9.28
C LEU A 547 26.31 -7.08 10.76
N LEU A 548 26.48 -8.31 11.28
CA LEU A 548 26.17 -8.60 12.69
C LEU A 548 27.10 -7.85 13.65
N THR A 549 28.38 -7.73 13.28
CA THR A 549 29.38 -6.97 14.04
C THR A 549 29.10 -5.48 13.96
N ASP A 550 28.72 -4.96 12.78
CA ASP A 550 28.35 -3.55 12.62
C ASP A 550 27.06 -3.19 13.39
N ILE A 551 26.01 -4.03 13.33
CA ILE A 551 24.79 -3.87 14.13
C ILE A 551 25.11 -3.88 15.63
N ALA A 552 25.95 -4.80 16.09
CA ALA A 552 26.35 -4.89 17.49
C ALA A 552 27.10 -3.61 17.95
N ASN A 553 28.06 -3.14 17.16
CA ASN A 553 28.82 -1.93 17.44
C ASN A 553 27.96 -0.66 17.40
N ASN A 554 26.98 -0.59 16.50
CA ASN A 554 26.03 0.52 16.42
C ASN A 554 25.07 0.52 17.61
N LEU A 555 24.55 -0.65 18.03
CA LEU A 555 23.73 -0.78 19.24
C LEU A 555 24.50 -0.37 20.50
N GLU A 556 25.76 -0.77 20.62
CA GLU A 556 26.63 -0.35 21.73
C GLU A 556 26.78 1.18 21.76
N ARG A 557 27.08 1.80 20.61
CA ARG A 557 27.21 3.25 20.47
C ARG A 557 25.92 4.00 20.84
N ILE A 558 24.76 3.45 20.45
CA ILE A 558 23.44 4.00 20.78
C ILE A 558 23.20 3.93 22.28
N GLN A 559 23.41 2.78 22.90
CA GLN A 559 23.20 2.59 24.33
C GLN A 559 24.11 3.51 25.16
N SER A 560 25.39 3.65 24.77
CA SER A 560 26.29 4.64 25.38
C SER A 560 25.82 6.09 25.21
N ALA A 561 25.27 6.46 24.05
CA ALA A 561 24.72 7.80 23.82
C ALA A 561 23.48 8.09 24.69
N TYR A 562 22.58 7.10 24.85
CA TYR A 562 21.42 7.21 25.75
C TYR A 562 21.82 7.29 27.22
N ALA A 563 22.80 6.49 27.65
CA ALA A 563 23.34 6.55 29.01
C ALA A 563 23.91 7.95 29.30
N GLN A 564 24.66 8.54 28.37
CA GLN A 564 25.21 9.89 28.50
C GLN A 564 24.11 10.96 28.55
N GLN A 565 23.11 10.91 27.67
CA GLN A 565 22.01 11.88 27.71
C GLN A 565 21.13 11.76 28.96
N CYS A 566 20.94 10.54 29.48
CA CYS A 566 20.26 10.33 30.76
C CYS A 566 20.97 11.09 31.90
N LEU A 567 22.31 11.04 31.91
CA LEU A 567 23.13 11.80 32.85
C LEU A 567 23.00 13.32 32.60
N ASP A 568 23.08 13.75 31.34
CA ASP A 568 22.99 15.16 30.96
C ASP A 568 21.60 15.76 31.27
N ALA A 569 20.54 14.95 31.24
CA ALA A 569 19.18 15.32 31.65
C ALA A 569 18.97 15.35 33.17
N GLY A 570 20.01 15.04 33.96
CA GLY A 570 20.00 15.10 35.42
C GLY A 570 19.32 13.91 36.11
N ALA A 571 19.14 12.79 35.41
CA ALA A 571 18.61 11.56 36.01
C ALA A 571 19.66 10.87 36.91
N PRO A 572 19.25 10.03 37.87
CA PRO A 572 20.17 9.37 38.79
C PRO A 572 21.18 8.47 38.06
N GLU A 573 22.46 8.57 38.42
CA GLU A 573 23.55 7.82 37.81
C GLU A 573 23.31 6.30 37.81
N ALA A 574 22.72 5.76 38.89
CA ALA A 574 22.35 4.36 39.00
C ALA A 574 21.23 3.91 38.03
N LEU A 575 20.38 4.84 37.57
CA LEU A 575 19.37 4.60 36.55
C LEU A 575 20.00 4.66 35.16
N CYS A 576 20.84 5.66 34.92
CA CYS A 576 21.50 5.86 33.62
C CYS A 576 22.53 4.77 33.31
N SER A 577 23.21 4.23 34.33
CA SER A 577 24.12 3.09 34.16
C SER A 577 23.41 1.83 33.67
N LEU A 578 22.10 1.66 33.91
CA LEU A 578 21.35 0.51 33.38
C LEU A 578 21.20 0.54 31.85
N LEU A 579 21.47 1.69 31.22
CA LEU A 579 21.43 1.90 29.79
C LEU A 579 22.81 1.76 29.14
N ASP A 580 23.88 1.65 29.92
CA ASP A 580 25.25 1.52 29.42
C ASP A 580 25.56 0.03 29.11
N PRO A 581 25.97 -0.30 27.87
CA PRO A 581 26.24 -1.68 27.44
C PRO A 581 27.40 -2.33 28.22
N GLN A 582 28.28 -1.53 28.81
CA GLN A 582 29.43 -1.97 29.59
C GLN A 582 29.10 -2.19 31.06
N THR A 583 27.85 -1.98 31.47
CA THR A 583 27.44 -2.16 32.86
C THR A 583 27.38 -3.65 33.22
N PRO A 584 28.05 -4.08 34.31
CA PRO A 584 28.05 -5.46 34.76
C PRO A 584 26.70 -5.84 35.39
N LEU A 585 25.74 -6.24 34.56
CA LEU A 585 24.36 -6.55 34.99
C LEU A 585 24.20 -7.97 35.54
N ALA A 586 25.19 -8.85 35.34
CA ALA A 586 25.19 -10.20 35.88
C ALA A 586 25.00 -10.23 37.41
N GLY A 587 25.68 -9.32 38.13
CA GLY A 587 25.56 -9.20 39.58
C GLY A 587 24.17 -8.73 40.06
N VAL A 588 23.56 -7.79 39.33
CA VAL A 588 22.21 -7.28 39.61
C VAL A 588 21.15 -8.35 39.35
N CYS A 589 21.30 -9.09 38.25
CA CYS A 589 20.44 -10.22 37.87
C CYS A 589 20.46 -11.34 38.93
N LEU A 590 21.65 -11.69 39.44
CA LEU A 590 21.80 -12.68 40.51
C LEU A 590 21.21 -12.18 41.83
N GLY A 591 21.37 -10.89 42.14
CA GLY A 591 20.76 -10.25 43.32
C GLY A 591 19.23 -10.24 43.30
N ALA A 592 18.62 -10.25 42.11
CA ALA A 592 17.18 -10.36 41.90
C ALA A 592 16.65 -11.80 41.95
N GLY A 593 17.51 -12.80 42.15
CA GLY A 593 17.11 -14.21 42.33
C GLY A 593 16.87 -14.99 41.04
N LEU A 594 17.37 -14.52 39.89
CA LEU A 594 17.22 -15.18 38.60
C LEU A 594 18.27 -16.30 38.38
N PRO A 595 18.00 -17.29 37.49
CA PRO A 595 18.90 -18.42 37.28
C PRO A 595 20.27 -18.02 36.73
N VAL A 596 21.33 -18.61 37.24
CA VAL A 596 22.74 -18.35 36.85
C VAL A 596 22.96 -18.50 35.33
N ALA A 597 22.28 -19.45 34.69
CA ALA A 597 22.36 -19.66 33.24
C ALA A 597 21.78 -18.50 32.42
N VAL A 598 20.86 -17.72 33.00
CA VAL A 598 20.26 -16.52 32.39
C VAL A 598 21.13 -15.29 32.68
N CYS A 599 21.63 -15.17 33.91
CA CYS A 599 22.47 -14.03 34.29
C CYS A 599 23.88 -14.06 33.67
N GLY A 600 24.41 -15.24 33.34
CA GLY A 600 25.70 -15.39 32.65
C GLY A 600 25.70 -15.05 31.16
N LEU A 601 24.54 -14.64 30.62
CA LEU A 601 24.41 -14.08 29.26
C LEU A 601 24.51 -12.55 29.25
N LEU A 602 24.53 -11.92 30.43
CA LEU A 602 24.71 -10.48 30.61
C LEU A 602 26.20 -10.18 30.83
N GLY A 603 26.70 -9.08 30.28
CA GLY A 603 28.13 -8.73 30.36
C GLY A 603 28.62 -8.61 31.81
N ASP A 604 29.86 -9.05 32.03
CA ASP A 604 30.59 -8.91 33.30
C ASP A 604 31.29 -7.54 33.44
N GLY A 605 31.10 -6.65 32.47
CA GLY A 605 31.77 -5.35 32.34
C GLY A 605 33.26 -5.51 32.03
N ALA A 606 33.59 -5.76 30.76
CA ALA A 606 34.97 -5.80 30.27
C ALA A 606 35.07 -5.38 28.80
#